data_AF-A0A2X2SXM1-F1
#
_entry.id   AF-A0A2X2SXM1-F1
#
_cell.length_a   1.000
_cell.length_b   1.000
_cell.length_c   1.000
_cell.angle_alpha   90.00
_cell.angle_beta   90.00
_cell.angle_gamma   90.00
#
_symmetry.space_group_name_H-M   'P 1'
#
loop_
_entity.id
_entity.type
_entity.pdbx_description
1 polymer ?
#
loop_
_entity_poly.entity_id
_entity_poly.type
_entity_poly.pdbx_seq_one_letter_code
_entity_poly.pdbx_strand_id
1 'polypeptide(L)' 'MVSPVIPWVGGKRKLAKTLLPLFPAHTCYVEPFCGGAALFFMKERSDVEVLNDIDGRL' A
#
# COMPACT_ATOMS: atom_id res chain seq x y z
N MET A 1 6.82 6.41 11.50
CA MET A 1 5.55 5.96 10.89
C MET A 1 5.27 6.87 9.71
N VAL A 2 5.47 6.38 8.50
CA VAL A 2 5.26 7.15 7.26
C VAL A 2 3.75 7.16 6.99
N SER A 3 3.15 8.34 6.85
CA SER A 3 1.72 8.46 6.50
C SER A 3 1.55 8.37 4.98
N PRO A 4 0.38 7.92 4.48
CA PRO A 4 0.08 7.99 3.05
C PRO A 4 0.31 9.41 2.54
N VAL A 5 1.05 9.55 1.45
CA VAL A 5 1.49 10.87 0.95
C VAL A 5 0.31 11.72 0.49
N ILE A 6 -0.81 11.09 0.08
CA ILE A 6 -1.99 11.78 -0.46
C ILE A 6 -3.27 11.23 0.20
N PRO A 7 -4.15 12.09 0.76
CA PRO A 7 -5.50 11.70 1.13
C PRO A 7 -6.28 11.27 -0.11
N TRP A 8 -6.61 9.98 -0.21
CA TRP A 8 -7.31 9.40 -1.36
C TRP A 8 -8.64 8.78 -0.95
N VAL A 9 -9.68 8.96 -1.77
CA VAL A 9 -10.97 8.30 -1.58
C VAL A 9 -10.77 6.79 -1.71
N GLY A 10 -11.23 6.02 -0.72
CA GLY A 10 -10.98 4.57 -0.67
C GLY A 10 -9.62 4.18 -0.06
N GLY A 11 -8.89 5.13 0.52
CA GLY A 11 -7.62 4.87 1.21
C GLY A 11 -7.76 3.84 2.34
N LYS A 12 -6.94 2.78 2.28
CA LYS A 12 -7.06 1.62 3.19
C LYS A 12 -6.39 1.79 4.56
N ARG A 13 -6.00 3.02 4.93
CA ARG A 13 -5.30 3.31 6.19
C ARG A 13 -6.02 2.77 7.43
N LYS A 14 -7.35 2.92 7.49
CA LYS A 14 -8.18 2.42 8.61
C LYS A 14 -8.23 0.88 8.64
N LEU A 15 -8.17 0.25 7.46
CA LEU A 15 -8.22 -1.21 7.30
C LEU A 15 -6.85 -1.87 7.44
N ALA A 16 -5.76 -1.11 7.40
CA ALA A 16 -4.40 -1.64 7.43
C ALA A 16 -4.16 -2.56 8.65
N LYS A 17 -4.70 -2.20 9.83
CA LYS A 17 -4.60 -3.02 11.05
C LYS A 17 -5.22 -4.41 10.89
N THR A 18 -6.23 -4.54 10.05
CA THR A 18 -6.92 -5.81 9.76
C THR A 18 -6.26 -6.54 8.60
N LEU A 19 -5.81 -5.82 7.56
CA LEU A 19 -5.29 -6.42 6.32
C LEU A 19 -3.83 -6.86 6.43
N LEU A 20 -2.95 -6.08 7.07
CA LEU A 20 -1.52 -6.38 7.14
C LEU A 20 -1.20 -7.72 7.83
N PRO A 21 -1.86 -8.11 8.94
CA PRO A 21 -1.63 -9.42 9.56
C PRO A 21 -2.06 -10.60 8.67
N LEU A 22 -2.86 -10.36 7.64
CA LEU A 22 -3.32 -11.38 6.69
C LEU A 22 -2.37 -11.53 5.49
N PHE A 23 -1.33 -10.69 5.39
CA PHE A 23 -0.34 -10.82 4.34
C PHE A 23 0.46 -12.10 4.58
N PRO A 24 0.64 -12.96 3.57
CA PRO A 24 1.56 -14.08 3.68
C PRO A 24 3.00 -13.57 3.77
N ALA A 25 3.94 -14.42 4.20
CA ALA A 25 5.36 -14.12 4.04
C ALA A 25 5.68 -13.93 2.55
N HIS A 26 6.37 -12.84 2.21
CA HIS A 26 6.67 -12.48 0.82
C HIS A 26 7.94 -11.63 0.75
N THR A 27 8.66 -11.75 -0.36
CA THR A 27 9.82 -10.91 -0.70
C THR A 27 9.49 -9.87 -1.76
N CYS A 28 8.38 -10.06 -2.49
CA CYS A 28 7.88 -9.13 -3.49
C CYS A 28 6.48 -8.66 -3.11
N TYR A 29 6.30 -7.34 -3.01
CA TYR A 29 5.00 -6.70 -2.82
C TYR A 29 4.54 -6.05 -4.13
N VAL A 30 3.31 -6.34 -4.54
CA VAL A 30 2.73 -5.75 -5.75
C VAL A 30 1.36 -5.15 -5.38
N GLU A 31 1.19 -3.86 -5.65
CA GLU A 31 -0.09 -3.16 -5.47
C GLU A 31 -0.51 -2.50 -6.80
N PRO A 32 -1.30 -3.21 -7.64
CA PRO A 32 -1.68 -2.71 -8.97
C PRO A 32 -2.64 -1.52 -8.97
N PHE A 33 -3.27 -1.26 -7.81
CA PHE A 33 -4.25 -0.20 -7.57
C PHE A 33 -3.88 0.52 -6.28
N CYS A 34 -2.73 1.19 -6.28
CA CYS A 34 -2.17 1.74 -5.05
C CYS A 34 -2.97 2.95 -4.53
N GLY A 35 -3.57 3.76 -5.41
CA GLY A 35 -4.16 5.04 -5.06
C GLY A 35 -3.19 5.86 -4.19
N GLY A 36 -3.59 6.15 -2.94
CA GLY A 36 -2.71 6.80 -1.96
C GLY A 36 -1.62 5.92 -1.32
N ALA A 37 -1.43 4.69 -1.79
CA ALA A 37 -0.42 3.71 -1.35
C ALA A 37 -0.40 3.45 0.17
N ALA A 38 -1.57 3.44 0.81
CA ALA A 38 -1.67 3.38 2.27
C ALA A 38 -1.11 2.07 2.86
N LEU A 39 -1.28 0.93 2.19
CA LEU A 39 -0.74 -0.34 2.67
C LEU A 39 0.76 -0.43 2.46
N PHE A 40 1.25 0.01 1.30
CA PHE A 40 2.68 0.14 1.02
C PHE A 40 3.44 0.90 2.12
N PHE A 41 2.97 2.07 2.55
CA PHE A 41 3.65 2.86 3.59
C PHE A 41 3.52 2.29 5.01
N MET A 42 2.59 1.36 5.23
CA MET A 42 2.29 0.81 6.56
C MET A 42 2.77 -0.64 6.76
N LYS A 43 3.01 -1.39 5.69
CA LYS A 43 3.59 -2.74 5.77
C LYS A 43 5.08 -2.68 6.12
N GLU A 44 5.65 -3.82 6.50
CA GLU A 44 7.10 -3.97 6.53
C GLU A 44 7.67 -3.96 5.10
N ARG A 45 8.88 -3.43 4.94
CA ARG A 45 9.54 -3.31 3.62
C ARG A 45 9.81 -4.71 3.05
N SER A 46 9.56 -4.87 1.75
CA SER A 46 9.90 -6.09 0.99
C SER A 46 11.14 -5.84 0.14
N ASP A 47 11.82 -6.90 -0.29
CA ASP A 47 13.01 -6.78 -1.14
C ASP A 47 12.69 -6.10 -2.48
N VAL A 48 11.52 -6.42 -3.03
CA VAL A 48 10.98 -5.83 -4.26
C VAL A 48 9.58 -5.28 -3.98
N GLU A 49 9.32 -4.07 -4.46
CA GLU A 49 8.04 -3.39 -4.28
C GLU A 49 7.62 -2.74 -5.60
N VAL A 50 6.44 -3.11 -6.11
CA VAL A 50 5.88 -2.62 -7.37
C VAL A 50 4.53 -1.96 -7.09
N LEU A 51 4.44 -0.67 -7.37
CA LEU A 51 3.21 0.10 -7.27
C LEU A 51 2.73 0.48 -8.67
N ASN A 52 1.42 0.42 -8.89
CA ASN A 52 0.80 0.93 -10.09
C ASN A 52 -0.54 1.59 -9.73
N ASP A 53 -0.91 2.58 -10.54
CA ASP A 53 -2.28 3.09 -10.62
C ASP A 53 -2.57 3.49 -12.08
N ILE A 54 -3.84 3.61 -12.44
CA ILE A 54 -4.25 4.04 -13.78
C ILE A 54 -4.32 5.56 -13.90
N ASP A 55 -4.45 6.29 -12.79
CA ASP A 55 -4.49 7.74 -12.81
C ASP A 55 -3.08 8.29 -13.07
N GLY A 56 -2.81 8.74 -14.30
CA GLY A 56 -1.52 9.30 -14.70
C GLY A 56 -1.15 10.65 -14.04
N ARG A 57 -1.94 11.13 -13.09
CA ARG A 57 -1.64 12.31 -12.24
C ARG A 57 -1.09 11.91 -10.86
N LEU A 58 -1.15 10.63 -10.51
CA LEU A 58 -0.53 10.03 -9.33
C LEU A 58 0.91 9.63 -9.64
#